data_AF-X1BUJ7-F1
#
_entry.id   AF-X1BUJ7-F1
#
_cell.length_a   1.000
_cell.length_b   1.000
_cell.length_c   1.000
_cell.angle_alpha   90.00
_cell.angle_beta   90.00
_cell.angle_gamma   90.00
#
_symmetry.space_group_name_H-M   'P 1'
#
loop_
_entity.id
_entity.type
_entity.pdbx_description
1 polymer ?
#
loop_
_entity_poly.entity_id
_entity_poly.type
_entity_poly.pdbx_seq_one_letter_code
_entity_poly.pdbx_strand_id
1 'polypeptide(L)'
;CGFQTLNDYRGRKDLYGKKLKVTQVNIAEALAASAVFEMGEGAEQTPLCLLTDIDNITFQNKFPTKKEIASFIINPEEDIYYPLLTSVDWKRSSKK
;
A
#
# COMPACT_ATOMS: atom_id res chain seq x y z
N CYS A 1 12.05 -15.04 1.90
CA CYS A 1 11.98 -14.23 0.66
C CYS A 1 10.53 -13.99 0.29
N GLY A 2 10.23 -13.02 -0.60
CA GLY A 2 8.89 -12.46 -0.79
C GLY A 2 8.65 -11.96 -2.21
N PHE A 3 7.98 -10.82 -2.35
CA PHE A 3 7.67 -10.21 -3.65
C PHE A 3 7.94 -8.70 -3.65
N GLN A 4 8.01 -8.11 -4.83
CA GLN A 4 8.13 -6.66 -5.01
C GLN A 4 6.82 -5.98 -4.57
N THR A 5 6.89 -5.13 -3.56
CA THR A 5 5.72 -4.54 -2.90
C THR A 5 5.08 -3.38 -3.68
N LEU A 6 5.83 -2.76 -4.60
CA LEU A 6 5.38 -1.66 -5.45
C LEU A 6 5.69 -1.94 -6.93
N ASN A 7 4.67 -1.85 -7.77
CA ASN A 7 4.84 -1.84 -9.22
C ASN A 7 4.88 -0.39 -9.73
N ASP A 8 6.04 0.03 -10.23
CA ASP A 8 6.24 1.37 -10.79
C ASP A 8 5.92 1.40 -12.29
N TYR A 9 4.89 2.15 -12.66
CA TYR A 9 4.47 2.34 -14.04
C TYR A 9 4.94 3.68 -14.63
N ARG A 10 5.63 4.52 -13.86
CA ARG A 10 6.13 5.81 -14.33
C ARG A 10 7.07 5.60 -15.53
N GLY A 11 6.89 6.41 -16.56
CA GLY A 11 7.62 6.30 -17.83
C GLY A 11 7.10 5.24 -18.80
N ARG A 12 6.25 4.29 -18.36
CA ARG A 12 5.58 3.33 -19.25
C ARG A 12 4.49 4.03 -20.07
N LYS A 13 4.19 3.50 -21.25
CA LYS A 13 3.12 4.00 -22.11
C LYS A 13 1.78 3.36 -21.73
N ASP A 14 0.73 4.15 -21.74
CA ASP A 14 -0.65 3.66 -21.67
C ASP A 14 -1.13 3.11 -23.02
N LEU A 15 -2.41 2.71 -23.09
CA LEU A 15 -3.04 2.19 -24.30
C LEU A 15 -3.00 3.18 -25.49
N TYR A 16 -2.91 4.48 -25.23
CA TYR A 16 -2.86 5.54 -26.24
C TYR A 16 -1.43 6.03 -26.51
N GLY A 17 -0.42 5.32 -26.00
CA GLY A 17 0.98 5.66 -26.16
C GLY A 17 1.46 6.83 -25.29
N LYS A 18 0.64 7.37 -24.40
CA LYS A 18 1.02 8.47 -23.49
C LYS A 18 1.80 7.91 -22.31
N LYS A 19 2.84 8.62 -21.89
CA LYS A 19 3.66 8.21 -20.74
C LYS A 19 2.91 8.47 -19.43
N LEU A 20 2.84 7.44 -18.59
CA LEU A 20 2.38 7.54 -17.20
C LEU A 20 3.41 8.33 -16.39
N LYS A 21 2.97 9.35 -15.65
CA LYS A 21 3.88 10.27 -14.93
C LYS A 21 4.03 9.96 -13.45
N VAL A 22 2.95 9.50 -12.81
CA VAL A 22 2.86 9.36 -11.35
C VAL A 22 2.41 7.97 -10.91
N THR A 23 2.08 7.09 -11.86
CA THR A 23 1.38 5.84 -11.56
C THR A 23 2.28 4.80 -10.92
N GLN A 24 1.92 4.42 -9.70
CA GLN A 24 2.49 3.29 -8.98
C GLN A 24 1.33 2.47 -8.39
N VAL A 25 1.53 1.16 -8.26
CA VAL A 25 0.54 0.26 -7.65
C VAL A 25 1.15 -0.35 -6.39
N ASN A 26 0.47 -0.15 -5.25
CA ASN A 26 0.85 -0.76 -3.97
C ASN A 26 0.31 -2.19 -3.90
N ILE A 27 1.12 -3.13 -4.40
CA ILE A 27 0.77 -4.54 -4.48
C ILE A 27 0.58 -5.13 -3.08
N ALA A 28 1.42 -4.75 -2.12
CA ALA A 28 1.31 -5.26 -0.75
C ALA A 28 -0.04 -4.91 -0.11
N GLU A 29 -0.49 -3.65 -0.21
CA GLU A 29 -1.80 -3.23 0.30
C GLU A 29 -2.96 -3.84 -0.47
N ALA A 30 -2.87 -3.95 -1.80
CA ALA A 30 -3.92 -4.54 -2.61
C ALA A 30 -4.18 -6.02 -2.23
N LEU A 31 -3.11 -6.80 -2.01
CA LEU A 31 -3.21 -8.18 -1.56
C LEU A 31 -3.75 -8.26 -0.13
N ALA A 32 -3.28 -7.39 0.77
CA ALA A 32 -3.74 -7.34 2.15
C ALA A 32 -5.24 -7.01 2.23
N ALA A 33 -5.71 -6.01 1.48
CA ALA A 33 -7.12 -5.64 1.44
C ALA A 33 -8.00 -6.77 0.89
N SER A 34 -7.53 -7.47 -0.15
CA SER A 34 -8.24 -8.63 -0.72
C SER A 34 -8.29 -9.80 0.27
N ALA A 35 -7.19 -10.06 0.99
CA ALA A 35 -7.13 -11.08 2.02
C ALA A 35 -8.07 -10.77 3.19
N VAL A 36 -8.06 -9.53 3.69
CA VAL A 36 -8.94 -9.07 4.79
C VAL A 36 -10.41 -9.19 4.40
N PHE A 37 -10.76 -8.83 3.16
CA PHE A 37 -12.12 -9.00 2.65
C PHE A 37 -12.61 -10.45 2.76
N GLU A 38 -11.76 -11.42 2.41
CA GLU A 38 -12.08 -12.85 2.51
C GLU A 38 -12.03 -13.37 3.97
N MET A 39 -11.08 -12.88 4.76
CA MET A 39 -10.86 -13.32 6.15
C MET A 39 -11.95 -12.84 7.12
N GLY A 40 -12.56 -11.69 6.85
CA GLY A 40 -13.51 -11.03 7.74
C GLY A 40 -12.83 -10.22 8.85
N GLU A 41 -13.63 -9.38 9.52
CA GLU A 41 -13.19 -8.45 10.58
C GLU A 41 -13.80 -8.79 11.95
N GLY A 42 -14.52 -9.91 12.06
CA GLY A 42 -15.30 -10.30 13.22
C GLY A 42 -14.93 -11.67 13.76
N ALA A 43 -15.95 -12.51 13.96
CA ALA A 43 -15.83 -13.84 14.55
C ALA A 43 -15.74 -14.96 13.49
N GLU A 44 -15.41 -14.64 12.24
CA GLU A 44 -15.26 -15.59 11.14
C GLU A 44 -14.13 -16.61 11.39
N GLN A 45 -13.19 -16.29 12.29
CA GLN A 45 -12.09 -17.17 12.67
C GLN A 45 -11.27 -17.69 11.48
N THR A 46 -11.13 -16.87 10.43
CA THR A 46 -10.38 -17.19 9.22
C THR A 46 -9.11 -16.32 9.17
N PRO A 47 -8.01 -16.72 9.83
CA PRO A 47 -6.82 -15.87 10.00
C PRO A 47 -5.86 -15.90 8.80
N LEU A 48 -6.17 -16.66 7.75
CA LEU A 48 -5.26 -16.89 6.62
C LEU A 48 -6.05 -16.91 5.31
N CYS A 49 -5.53 -16.20 4.32
CA CYS A 49 -5.99 -16.26 2.94
C CYS A 49 -4.84 -16.72 2.03
N LEU A 50 -5.10 -17.68 1.15
CA LEU A 50 -4.18 -18.09 0.09
C LEU A 50 -4.67 -17.49 -1.23
N LEU A 51 -3.89 -16.58 -1.80
CA LEU A 51 -4.17 -16.05 -3.13
C LEU A 51 -3.31 -16.77 -4.17
N THR A 52 -3.96 -17.33 -5.19
CA THR A 52 -3.31 -18.04 -6.30
C THR A 52 -3.59 -17.35 -7.63
N ASP A 53 -2.85 -17.73 -8.67
CA ASP A 53 -3.11 -17.34 -10.06
C ASP A 53 -3.11 -15.81 -10.29
N ILE A 54 -2.12 -15.12 -9.69
CA ILE A 54 -1.94 -13.66 -9.82
C ILE A 54 -0.80 -13.34 -10.80
N ASP A 55 -1.12 -12.70 -11.92
CA ASP A 55 -0.15 -12.40 -12.99
C ASP A 55 0.84 -11.28 -12.65
N ASN A 56 0.42 -10.29 -11.85
CA ASN A 56 1.17 -9.04 -11.66
C ASN A 56 2.11 -9.04 -10.45
N ILE A 57 2.57 -10.22 -10.01
CA ILE A 57 3.48 -10.38 -8.86
C ILE A 57 4.89 -10.74 -9.33
N THR A 58 5.86 -9.91 -8.96
CA THR A 58 7.28 -10.23 -9.15
C THR A 58 7.85 -10.78 -7.85
N PHE A 59 8.03 -12.10 -7.76
CA PHE A 59 8.70 -12.72 -6.62
C PHE A 59 10.19 -12.39 -6.60
N GLN A 60 10.74 -12.20 -5.40
CA GLN A 60 12.15 -11.84 -5.21
C GLN A 60 12.76 -12.58 -4.02
N ASN A 61 13.99 -13.06 -4.21
CA ASN A 61 14.78 -13.72 -3.18
C ASN A 61 15.74 -12.77 -2.46
N LYS A 62 15.24 -11.59 -2.06
CA LYS A 62 16.01 -10.59 -1.30
C LYS A 62 15.16 -9.97 -0.20
N PHE A 63 15.82 -9.51 0.86
CA PHE A 63 15.19 -8.63 1.85
C PHE A 63 14.98 -7.23 1.25
N PRO A 64 13.94 -6.51 1.66
CA PRO A 64 13.77 -5.12 1.27
C PRO A 64 14.92 -4.27 1.82
N THR A 65 15.46 -3.42 0.96
CA THR A 65 16.50 -2.46 1.31
C THR A 65 15.93 -1.31 2.14
N LYS A 66 16.79 -0.58 2.87
CA LYS A 66 16.36 0.62 3.61
C LYS A 66 15.66 1.65 2.72
N LYS A 67 16.08 1.79 1.46
CA LYS A 67 15.47 2.70 0.48
C LYS A 67 14.06 2.23 0.07
N GLU A 68 13.88 0.93 -0.16
CA GLU A 68 12.56 0.37 -0.47
C GLU A 68 11.60 0.54 0.72
N ILE A 69 12.07 0.30 1.95
CA ILE A 69 11.25 0.53 3.16
C ILE A 69 10.90 2.01 3.30
N ALA A 70 11.88 2.91 3.15
CA ALA A 70 11.67 4.35 3.23
C ALA A 70 10.66 4.86 2.19
N SER A 71 10.53 4.20 1.03
CA SER A 71 9.57 4.60 0.00
C SER A 71 8.10 4.41 0.38
N PHE A 72 7.81 3.67 1.45
CA PHE A 72 6.46 3.54 2.03
C PHE A 72 6.13 4.66 3.02
N ILE A 73 7.11 5.43 3.46
CA ILE A 73 6.94 6.48 4.45
C ILE A 73 6.81 7.80 3.72
N ILE A 74 5.68 8.47 3.92
CA ILE A 74 5.50 9.84 3.45
C ILE A 74 6.09 10.77 4.52
N ASN A 75 7.03 11.62 4.12
CA ASN A 75 7.58 12.60 5.04
C ASN A 75 6.51 13.64 5.41
N PRO A 76 6.44 14.09 6.67
CA PRO A 76 5.46 15.11 7.09
C PRO A 76 5.41 16.35 6.19
N GLU A 77 6.55 16.79 5.66
CA GLU A 77 6.65 17.96 4.79
C GLU A 77 6.06 17.72 3.39
N GLU A 78 5.93 16.46 2.98
CA GLU A 78 5.37 16.03 1.70
C GLU A 78 3.92 15.55 1.82
N ASP A 79 3.43 15.33 3.05
CA ASP A 79 2.07 14.92 3.33
C ASP A 79 1.11 16.12 3.31
N ILE A 80 0.24 16.16 2.31
CA ILE A 80 -0.77 17.22 2.14
C ILE A 80 -1.74 17.32 3.31
N TYR A 81 -1.92 16.26 4.10
CA TYR A 81 -2.78 16.24 5.27
C TYR A 81 -2.06 16.66 6.55
N TYR A 82 -0.73 16.63 6.59
CA TYR A 82 0.03 16.95 7.79
C TYR A 82 -0.25 18.35 8.37
N PRO A 83 -0.34 19.43 7.56
CA PRO A 83 -0.70 20.76 8.08
C PRO A 83 -2.09 20.77 8.72
N LEU A 84 -3.06 20.05 8.16
CA LEU A 84 -4.40 19.92 8.73
C LEU A 84 -4.36 19.16 10.06
N LEU A 85 -3.61 18.05 10.12
CA LEU A 85 -3.54 17.21 11.32
C LEU A 85 -2.84 17.89 12.50
N THR A 86 -1.93 18.83 12.22
CA THR A 86 -1.11 19.51 13.24
C THR A 86 -1.60 20.90 13.62
N SER A 87 -2.48 21.52 12.82
CA SER A 87 -3.00 22.88 13.09
C SER A 87 -4.27 22.91 13.93
N VAL A 88 -4.82 21.76 14.33
CA VAL A 88 -6.12 21.67 15.01
C VAL A 88 -5.95 21.23 16.47
N ASP A 89 -6.67 21.90 17.37
CA ASP A 89 -6.81 21.50 18.77
C ASP A 89 -7.76 20.29 18.90
N TRP A 90 -7.18 19.09 18.85
CA TRP A 90 -7.92 17.84 18.97
C TRP A 90 -8.62 17.71 20.32
N LYS A 91 -9.95 17.75 20.31
CA LYS A 91 -10.75 17.46 21.51
C LYS A 91 -10.91 15.96 21.67
N ARG A 92 -10.45 15.42 22.81
CA ARG A 92 -10.77 14.04 23.20
C ARG A 92 -12.23 13.97 23.66
N SER A 93 -12.97 12.98 23.17
CA SER A 93 -14.28 12.65 23.74
C SER A 93 -14.10 12.32 25.23
N SER A 94 -14.86 12.97 26.10
CA SER A 94 -15.12 12.41 27.43
C SER A 94 -15.81 11.07 27.21
N LYS A 95 -15.29 10.00 27.82
CA LYS A 95 -15.93 8.68 27.77
C LYS A 95 -17.36 8.81 28.33
N LYS A 96 -18.34 8.27 27.61
CA LYS A 96 -19.63 7.88 28.19
C LYS A 96 -19.46 6.53 28.90
#